data_AF-A0A839NM47-F1
#
_entry.id   AF-A0A839NM47-F1
#
_cell.length_a   1.000
_cell.length_b   1.000
_cell.length_c   1.000
_cell.angle_alpha   90.00
_cell.angle_beta   90.00
_cell.angle_gamma   90.00
#
_symmetry.space_group_name_H-M   'P 1'
#
loop_
_entity.id
_entity.type
_entity.pdbx_description
1 polymer ?
#
loop_
_entity_poly.entity_id
_entity_poly.type
_entity_poly.pdbx_seq_one_letter_code
_entity_poly.pdbx_strand_id
1 'polypeptide(L)'
;MEILRMSVCYIQQAKKLNYPGQVCWYQTGIFAARLGLAAEAAKDIKARSGAYLKGFRFKGYMDSPHDWKPDYDGVGNMMNTLQEMLVQCDGDKIYMLPAWPKDWDVNFKVHAFKNTVIEGTYKNGKMEFLKVMPESRRKDLIF
;
A
#
# COMPACT_ATOMS: atom_id res chain seq x y z
N MET A 1 -10.79 -0.71 -18.85
CA MET A 1 -9.52 -1.12 -19.50
C MET A 1 -8.51 0.04 -19.61
N GLU A 2 -8.94 1.30 -19.75
CA GLU A 2 -8.03 2.46 -19.80
C GLU A 2 -7.27 2.76 -18.50
N ILE A 3 -7.91 2.61 -17.32
CA ILE A 3 -7.26 2.89 -16.03
C ILE A 3 -6.04 1.98 -15.81
N LEU A 4 -6.17 0.68 -16.11
CA LEU A 4 -5.05 -0.27 -16.06
C LEU A 4 -3.90 0.14 -16.99
N ARG A 5 -4.21 0.57 -18.22
CA ARG A 5 -3.20 1.02 -19.19
C ARG A 5 -2.46 2.26 -18.69
N MET A 6 -3.18 3.22 -18.10
CA MET A 6 -2.58 4.42 -17.53
C MET A 6 -1.66 4.10 -16.34
N SER A 7 -2.07 3.22 -15.44
CA SER A 7 -1.25 2.78 -14.30
C SER A 7 0.05 2.09 -14.74
N VAL A 8 -0.03 1.22 -15.76
CA VAL A 8 1.16 0.57 -16.32
C VAL A 8 2.11 1.58 -16.96
N CYS A 9 1.59 2.50 -17.78
CA CYS A 9 2.40 3.56 -18.37
C CYS A 9 3.05 4.47 -17.31
N TYR A 10 2.31 4.80 -16.24
CA TYR A 10 2.84 5.60 -15.14
C TYR A 10 4.04 4.92 -14.47
N ILE A 11 3.92 3.63 -14.10
CA ILE A 11 5.02 2.90 -13.45
C ILE A 11 6.24 2.81 -14.38
N GLN A 12 6.03 2.59 -15.68
CA GLN A 12 7.12 2.54 -16.66
C GLN A 12 7.83 3.90 -16.83
N GLN A 13 7.09 5.00 -16.76
CA GLN A 13 7.67 6.35 -16.80
C GLN A 13 8.42 6.67 -15.50
N ALA A 14 7.86 6.30 -14.34
CA ALA A 14 8.49 6.52 -13.04
C ALA A 14 9.88 5.87 -12.93
N LYS A 15 10.08 4.71 -13.57
CA LYS A 15 11.40 4.03 -13.63
C LYS A 15 12.49 4.83 -14.34
N LYS A 16 12.14 5.88 -15.09
CA LYS A 16 13.08 6.77 -15.79
C LYS A 16 13.44 8.02 -14.99
N LEU A 17 12.81 8.24 -13.82
CA LEU A 17 13.03 9.41 -12.97
C LEU A 17 14.11 9.16 -11.92
N ASN A 18 14.65 10.26 -11.37
CA ASN A 18 15.41 10.21 -10.13
C ASN A 18 14.48 9.73 -8.99
N TYR A 19 14.96 8.79 -8.16
CA TYR A 19 14.16 8.13 -7.12
C TYR A 19 12.84 7.55 -7.66
N PRO A 20 12.86 6.37 -8.32
CA PRO A 20 11.95 5.91 -9.39
C PRO A 20 10.45 6.04 -9.11
N GLY A 21 9.95 7.26 -9.01
CA GLY A 21 8.65 7.63 -8.45
C GLY A 21 8.39 7.17 -7.01
N GLN A 22 9.40 7.13 -6.14
CA GLN A 22 9.32 6.57 -4.78
C GLN A 22 9.46 7.59 -3.65
N VAL A 23 9.22 8.87 -3.96
CA VAL A 23 9.39 9.99 -3.03
C VAL A 23 8.22 10.96 -3.19
N CYS A 24 7.91 11.76 -2.17
CA CYS A 24 6.91 12.83 -2.28
C CYS A 24 5.58 12.36 -2.91
N TRP A 25 4.95 13.18 -3.75
CA TRP A 25 3.63 12.95 -4.36
C TRP A 25 3.54 11.82 -5.39
N TYR A 26 4.63 11.13 -5.75
CA TYR A 26 4.54 10.03 -6.72
C TYR A 26 3.71 8.86 -6.16
N GLN A 27 2.88 8.25 -7.02
CA GLN A 27 1.89 7.23 -6.66
C GLN A 27 2.27 5.82 -7.15
N THR A 28 3.56 5.59 -7.42
CA THR A 28 4.06 4.35 -8.03
C THR A 28 3.71 3.12 -7.19
N GLY A 29 3.83 3.22 -5.86
CA GLY A 29 3.45 2.17 -4.92
C GLY A 29 1.96 1.82 -4.98
N ILE A 30 1.09 2.84 -4.93
CA ILE A 30 -0.37 2.68 -5.00
C ILE A 30 -0.78 1.95 -6.27
N PHE A 31 -0.26 2.38 -7.43
CA PHE A 31 -0.57 1.73 -8.70
C PHE A 31 0.01 0.31 -8.79
N ALA A 32 1.22 0.08 -8.28
CA ALA A 32 1.79 -1.26 -8.21
C ALA A 32 0.91 -2.19 -7.37
N ALA A 33 0.41 -1.71 -6.23
CA ALA A 33 -0.47 -2.46 -5.34
C ALA A 33 -1.81 -2.81 -6.03
N ARG A 34 -2.44 -1.83 -6.69
CA ARG A 34 -3.68 -2.05 -7.47
C ARG A 34 -3.54 -2.99 -8.66
N LEU A 35 -2.31 -3.16 -9.17
CA LEU A 35 -2.00 -4.09 -10.24
C LEU A 35 -1.56 -5.48 -9.72
N GLY A 36 -1.54 -5.71 -8.41
CA GLY A 36 -1.05 -6.97 -7.82
C GLY A 36 0.47 -7.14 -7.86
N LEU A 37 1.23 -6.08 -8.17
CA LEU A 37 2.69 -6.12 -8.30
C LEU A 37 3.37 -5.99 -6.93
N ALA A 38 3.20 -7.02 -6.08
CA ALA A 38 3.66 -7.04 -4.69
C ALA A 38 5.13 -6.62 -4.51
N ALA A 39 6.03 -7.11 -5.37
CA ALA A 39 7.45 -6.79 -5.30
C ALA A 39 7.74 -5.29 -5.57
N GLU A 40 7.02 -4.68 -6.51
CA GLU A 40 7.20 -3.27 -6.85
C GLU A 40 6.59 -2.36 -5.77
N ALA A 41 5.42 -2.71 -5.23
CA ALA A 41 4.81 -2.00 -4.11
C ALA A 41 5.68 -2.10 -2.84
N ALA A 42 6.24 -3.27 -2.54
CA ALA A 42 7.14 -3.46 -1.41
C ALA A 42 8.45 -2.64 -1.53
N LYS A 43 8.97 -2.45 -2.76
CA LYS A 43 10.12 -1.55 -2.98
C LYS A 43 9.78 -0.10 -2.62
N ASP A 44 8.59 0.37 -2.98
CA ASP A 44 8.13 1.72 -2.64
C ASP A 44 8.00 1.91 -1.11
N ILE A 45 7.40 0.94 -0.41
CA ILE A 45 7.33 0.94 1.06
C ILE A 45 8.71 0.99 1.71
N LYS A 46 9.65 0.15 1.26
CA LYS A 46 11.03 0.15 1.79
C LYS A 46 11.75 1.48 1.54
N ALA A 47 11.56 2.08 0.36
CA ALA A 47 12.18 3.36 0.03
C ALA A 47 11.65 4.49 0.92
N ARG A 48 10.32 4.58 1.11
CA ARG A 48 9.68 5.66 1.88
C ARG A 48 9.85 5.52 3.38
N SER A 49 9.79 4.30 3.91
CA SER A 49 9.98 4.05 5.35
C SER A 49 11.40 4.34 5.85
N GLY A 50 12.39 4.26 4.96
CA GLY A 50 13.78 4.64 5.28
C GLY A 50 14.11 6.12 5.07
N ALA A 51 13.19 6.92 4.52
CA ALA A 51 13.45 8.29 4.08
C ALA A 51 13.31 9.30 5.25
N TYR A 52 14.30 9.38 6.14
CA TYR A 52 14.26 10.32 7.26
C TYR A 52 14.98 11.65 6.97
N LEU A 53 14.42 12.73 7.50
CA LEU A 53 14.96 14.07 7.36
C LEU A 53 16.17 14.30 8.29
N LYS A 54 17.34 14.55 7.70
CA LYS A 54 18.57 14.89 8.45
C LYS A 54 18.57 16.34 8.91
N GLY A 55 19.16 16.59 10.08
CA GLY A 55 19.36 17.94 10.62
C GLY A 55 18.20 18.52 11.44
N PHE A 56 17.09 17.79 11.59
CA PHE A 56 15.95 18.21 12.40
C PHE A 56 15.90 17.47 13.74
N ARG A 57 15.37 18.14 14.77
CA ARG A 57 15.27 17.58 16.13
C ARG A 57 14.36 16.36 16.20
N PHE A 58 13.26 16.36 15.45
CA PHE A 58 12.33 15.24 15.41
C PHE A 58 12.71 14.26 14.30
N LYS A 59 13.04 13.03 14.70
CA LYS A 59 13.56 11.98 13.79
C LYS A 59 12.48 11.31 12.93
N GLY A 60 11.20 11.53 13.23
CA GLY A 60 10.08 10.95 12.47
C GLY A 60 9.66 11.77 11.27
N TYR A 61 10.28 12.93 11.03
CA TYR A 61 10.04 13.71 9.83
C TYR A 61 10.67 13.03 8.62
N MET A 62 9.89 12.89 7.56
CA MET A 62 10.37 12.32 6.31
C MET A 62 11.00 13.39 5.42
N ASP A 63 12.01 12.99 4.66
CA ASP A 63 12.73 13.90 3.77
C ASP A 63 11.90 14.24 2.53
N SER A 64 11.96 15.50 2.09
CA SER A 64 11.29 15.99 0.87
C SER A 64 12.34 16.34 -0.19
N PRO A 65 12.43 15.57 -1.29
CA PRO A 65 13.36 15.91 -2.37
C PRO A 65 12.79 16.92 -3.38
N HIS A 66 11.51 17.26 -3.33
CA HIS A 66 10.86 18.13 -4.32
C HIS A 66 10.33 19.44 -3.73
N ASP A 67 9.75 19.38 -2.53
CA ASP A 67 9.06 20.51 -1.89
C ASP A 67 9.68 20.87 -0.53
N TRP A 68 8.92 21.55 0.32
CA TRP A 68 9.30 21.92 1.68
C TRP A 68 9.35 20.70 2.62
N LYS A 69 10.08 20.86 3.73
CA LYS A 69 10.33 19.85 4.76
C LYS A 69 9.56 20.19 6.04
N PRO A 70 8.90 19.23 6.71
CA PRO A 70 8.86 17.79 6.43
C PRO A 70 7.89 17.40 5.31
N ASP A 71 8.19 16.29 4.61
CA ASP A 71 7.31 15.70 3.59
C ASP A 71 6.18 14.90 4.23
N TYR A 72 4.93 15.25 3.93
CA TYR A 72 3.75 14.46 4.31
C TYR A 72 3.10 13.73 3.12
N ASP A 73 3.38 14.13 1.89
CA ASP A 73 2.89 13.44 0.70
C ASP A 73 3.54 12.06 0.58
N GLY A 74 4.85 12.00 0.86
CA GLY A 74 5.61 10.77 0.91
C GLY A 74 5.02 9.75 1.90
N VAL A 75 4.66 10.23 3.10
CA VAL A 75 4.04 9.42 4.16
C VAL A 75 2.62 9.01 3.77
N GLY A 76 1.81 9.93 3.25
CA GLY A 76 0.46 9.65 2.80
C GLY A 76 0.44 8.57 1.71
N ASN A 77 1.31 8.68 0.72
CA ASN A 77 1.47 7.68 -0.34
C ASN A 77 1.95 6.32 0.20
N MET A 78 2.84 6.31 1.20
CA MET A 78 3.26 5.07 1.86
C MET A 78 2.09 4.37 2.57
N MET A 79 1.27 5.12 3.33
CA MET A 79 0.11 4.57 4.03
C MET A 79 -0.95 4.06 3.06
N ASN A 80 -1.25 4.82 2.01
CA ASN A 80 -2.16 4.40 0.95
C ASN A 80 -1.65 3.14 0.24
N THR A 81 -0.35 3.06 -0.03
CA THR A 81 0.27 1.88 -0.65
C THR A 81 0.11 0.65 0.24
N LEU A 82 0.41 0.75 1.55
CA LEU A 82 0.21 -0.36 2.50
C LEU A 82 -1.25 -0.82 2.54
N GLN A 83 -2.19 0.13 2.56
CA GLN A 83 -3.61 -0.19 2.57
C GLN A 83 -4.03 -0.91 1.28
N GLU A 84 -3.63 -0.42 0.12
CA GLU A 84 -3.95 -1.03 -1.18
C GLU A 84 -3.22 -2.36 -1.40
N MET A 85 -2.06 -2.59 -0.78
CA MET A 85 -1.40 -3.89 -0.77
C MET A 85 -2.18 -4.93 0.04
N LEU A 86 -2.83 -4.47 1.12
CA LEU A 86 -3.51 -5.31 2.11
C LEU A 86 -4.98 -5.58 1.76
N VAL A 87 -5.71 -4.57 1.29
CA VAL A 87 -7.15 -4.68 1.03
C VAL A 87 -7.58 -3.77 -0.12
N GLN A 88 -8.37 -4.31 -1.05
CA GLN A 88 -9.00 -3.56 -2.14
C GLN A 88 -10.48 -3.91 -2.22
N CYS A 89 -11.33 -2.90 -2.42
CA CYS A 89 -12.78 -3.11 -2.56
C CYS A 89 -13.23 -2.75 -3.98
N ASP A 90 -13.96 -3.66 -4.62
CA ASP A 90 -14.58 -3.46 -5.94
C ASP A 90 -16.06 -3.87 -5.88
N GLY A 91 -16.92 -2.87 -5.75
CA GLY A 91 -18.34 -3.08 -5.44
C GLY A 91 -18.51 -3.88 -4.15
N ASP A 92 -18.97 -5.11 -4.29
CA ASP A 92 -19.21 -6.01 -3.15
C ASP A 92 -17.96 -6.83 -2.79
N LYS A 93 -17.05 -7.03 -3.74
CA LYS A 93 -15.85 -7.86 -3.59
C LYS A 93 -14.81 -7.17 -2.72
N ILE A 94 -14.17 -7.94 -1.85
CA ILE A 94 -13.10 -7.49 -0.97
C ILE A 94 -11.87 -8.36 -1.22
N TYR A 95 -10.91 -7.85 -1.99
CA TYR A 95 -9.64 -8.55 -2.23
C TYR A 95 -8.73 -8.36 -1.03
N MET A 96 -8.29 -9.45 -0.44
CA MET A 96 -7.37 -9.50 0.69
C MET A 96 -5.97 -9.86 0.21
N LEU A 97 -4.98 -9.14 0.72
CA LEU A 97 -3.57 -9.31 0.38
C LEU A 97 -3.26 -9.25 -1.14
N PRO A 98 -3.94 -8.43 -1.96
CA PRO A 98 -3.83 -8.48 -3.43
C PRO A 98 -2.41 -8.21 -3.95
N ALA A 99 -1.59 -7.48 -3.18
CA ALA A 99 -0.19 -7.23 -3.49
C ALA A 99 0.70 -7.35 -2.23
N TRP A 100 0.34 -8.23 -1.30
CA TRP A 100 1.11 -8.43 -0.07
C TRP A 100 2.25 -9.45 -0.28
N PRO A 101 3.50 -9.14 0.08
CA PRO A 101 4.59 -10.11 0.05
C PRO A 101 4.30 -11.29 1.00
N LYS A 102 4.49 -12.53 0.52
CA LYS A 102 4.18 -13.74 1.30
C LYS A 102 5.06 -13.89 2.55
N ASP A 103 6.23 -13.29 2.54
CA ASP A 103 7.21 -13.29 3.62
C ASP A 103 6.97 -12.18 4.66
N TRP A 104 5.97 -11.32 4.47
CA TRP A 104 5.65 -10.24 5.41
C TRP A 104 4.57 -10.66 6.40
N ASP A 105 4.95 -10.77 7.66
CA ASP A 105 4.02 -10.99 8.76
C ASP A 105 3.25 -9.70 9.07
N VAL A 106 1.94 -9.81 9.31
CA VAL A 106 1.08 -8.67 9.65
C VAL A 106 -0.09 -9.07 10.54
N ASN A 107 -0.34 -8.25 11.56
CA ASN A 107 -1.61 -8.20 12.28
C ASN A 107 -2.36 -6.95 11.81
N PHE A 108 -3.62 -7.10 11.41
CA PHE A 108 -4.38 -5.99 10.86
C PHE A 108 -5.82 -5.97 11.34
N LYS A 109 -6.38 -4.76 11.32
CA LYS A 109 -7.80 -4.49 11.48
C LYS A 109 -8.17 -3.33 10.56
N VAL A 110 -8.98 -3.61 9.55
CA VAL A 110 -9.29 -2.66 8.47
C VAL A 110 -10.79 -2.54 8.24
N HIS A 111 -11.20 -1.39 7.74
CA HIS A 111 -12.56 -1.17 7.25
C HIS A 111 -12.63 -1.44 5.74
N ALA A 112 -13.69 -2.13 5.33
CA ALA A 112 -14.11 -2.31 3.95
C ALA A 112 -15.51 -1.70 3.74
N PHE A 113 -15.94 -1.61 2.48
CA PHE A 113 -17.26 -1.06 2.13
C PHE A 113 -18.41 -1.74 2.87
N LYS A 114 -19.56 -1.06 2.96
CA LYS A 114 -20.77 -1.46 3.69
C LYS A 114 -20.50 -1.83 5.16
N ASN A 115 -19.79 -0.94 5.84
CA ASN A 115 -19.50 -1.01 7.27
C ASN A 115 -18.92 -2.37 7.71
N THR A 116 -17.98 -2.89 6.92
CA THR A 116 -17.36 -4.19 7.19
C THR A 116 -16.02 -3.99 7.88
N VAL A 117 -15.78 -4.73 8.94
CA VAL A 117 -14.51 -4.76 9.67
C VAL A 117 -13.88 -6.12 9.48
N ILE A 118 -12.63 -6.13 9.05
CA ILE A 118 -11.84 -7.34 8.85
C ILE A 118 -10.64 -7.25 9.78
N GLU A 119 -10.52 -8.23 10.67
CA GLU A 119 -9.41 -8.38 11.59
C GLU A 119 -8.70 -9.70 11.27
N GLY A 120 -7.38 -9.69 11.19
CA GLY A 120 -6.65 -10.88 10.79
C GLY A 120 -5.17 -10.87 11.13
N THR A 121 -4.59 -12.07 11.08
CA THR A 121 -3.15 -12.31 11.25
C THR A 121 -2.68 -13.14 10.08
N TYR A 122 -1.78 -12.57 9.28
CA TYR A 122 -1.06 -13.27 8.22
C TYR A 122 0.38 -13.47 8.65
N LYS A 123 0.85 -14.71 8.67
CA LYS A 123 2.16 -15.08 9.18
C LYS A 123 2.73 -16.26 8.42
N ASN A 124 4.04 -16.25 8.15
CA ASN A 124 4.72 -17.35 7.46
C ASN A 124 4.04 -17.76 6.13
N GLY A 125 3.52 -16.78 5.39
CA GLY A 125 2.83 -17.03 4.12
C GLY A 125 1.40 -17.55 4.23
N LYS A 126 0.80 -17.59 5.42
CA LYS A 126 -0.55 -18.14 5.65
C LYS A 126 -1.42 -17.23 6.52
N MET A 127 -2.73 -17.23 6.26
CA MET A 127 -3.70 -16.56 7.14
C MET A 127 -3.98 -17.45 8.36
N GLU A 128 -3.46 -17.07 9.53
CA GLU A 128 -3.61 -17.82 10.78
C GLU A 128 -4.91 -17.45 11.51
N PHE A 129 -5.35 -16.19 11.40
CA PHE A 129 -6.57 -15.69 12.02
C PHE A 129 -7.32 -14.77 11.06
N LEU A 130 -8.65 -14.88 11.02
CA LEU A 130 -9.51 -13.99 10.24
C LEU A 130 -10.90 -13.90 10.85
N LYS A 131 -11.31 -12.68 11.20
CA LYS A 131 -12.65 -12.34 11.67
C LYS A 131 -13.23 -11.25 10.79
N VAL A 132 -14.46 -11.45 10.32
CA VAL A 132 -15.19 -10.49 9.47
C VAL A 132 -16.49 -10.12 10.17
N MET A 133 -16.76 -8.83 10.29
CA MET A 133 -17.98 -8.29 10.89
C MET A 133 -18.65 -7.31 9.91
N PRO A 134 -19.92 -7.51 9.53
CA PRO A 134 -20.77 -8.65 9.89
C PRO A 134 -20.32 -9.93 9.17
N GLU A 135 -20.56 -11.09 9.78
CA GLU A 135 -20.10 -12.40 9.28
C GLU A 135 -20.64 -12.71 7.86
N SER A 136 -21.83 -12.20 7.53
CA SER A 136 -22.44 -12.34 6.20
C SER A 136 -21.58 -11.81 5.05
N ARG A 137 -20.64 -10.90 5.33
CA ARG A 137 -19.70 -10.32 4.36
C ARG A 137 -18.47 -11.20 4.13
N ARG A 138 -18.28 -12.26 4.92
CA ARG A 138 -17.15 -13.19 4.75
C ARG A 138 -17.11 -13.83 3.36
N LYS A 139 -18.28 -14.07 2.76
CA LYS A 139 -18.41 -14.62 1.40
C LYS A 139 -17.88 -13.70 0.30
N ASP A 140 -17.70 -12.41 0.60
CA ASP A 140 -17.26 -11.42 -0.37
C ASP A 140 -15.73 -11.26 -0.38
N LEU A 141 -15.01 -11.92 0.54
CA LEU A 141 -13.56 -11.92 0.57
C LEU A 141 -12.98 -12.79 -0.56
N ILE A 142 -11.95 -12.27 -1.22
CA ILE A 142 -11.20 -12.93 -2.29
C ILE A 142 -9.71 -12.89 -1.89
N PHE A 143 -9.02 -14.02 -2.00
CA PHE A 143 -7.59 -14.16 -1.70
C PHE A 143 -6.79 -14.52 -2.95
#